data_AF-A0AAF0JDH0-F1
#
_entry.id   AF-A0AAF0JDH0-F1
#
_cell.length_a   1.000
_cell.length_b   1.000
_cell.length_c   1.000
_cell.angle_alpha   90.00
_cell.angle_beta   90.00
_cell.angle_gamma   90.00
#
_symmetry.space_group_name_H-M   'P 1'
#
loop_
_entity.id
_entity.type
_entity.pdbx_description
1 polymer ?
#
loop_
_entity_poly.entity_id
_entity_poly.type
_entity_poly.pdbx_seq_one_letter_code
_entity_poly.pdbx_strand_id
1 'polypeptide(L)'
;MLGRSLGWQEAVRVARLIHTNAVIIGRDGVRKSYAMRSAAASGSNMQLDPRGVDYGLFEAPTAEYRLPDTASINPNQTHTNSEVPPAIALLKRLVQQGSFVDALHALDQLKSLNTPLDVPLVDYITAARHFAAQGNADEALRWLELAPAFSELPSPADAKHASWQFNQTMHWLTSLDSCYLRRACTLAASKHYFSALTTGVTHLFRTGSWLSEGALQTYTILVTEPLKQTNLPKGADRVEKQLYNRAIRAMIHGGYIEEANALVNSESVQPIGLPLALDSRTEALLHGARPNDNDVSVKPKNADHLPEREILNDSLRKALHASDLDSARGLLLKTRVAPSTRVLSQFLAQAGEQSVIGVRDFTSDGSSKMVATGRFLRPVRKAMERLHRSLYDTALLYAREREKDWHGVLRVYQRRFQPVQALDANLLIAAEQIPLSLAQTNSHATRSHQNSVARPRESLRRRIRHLTTPSVAASVVRAIVALCANDQAMYQRLYTHCVTRFPHKYLSVRLFEVMIPGWSACSPHTFVQHDSGPMWCMLRDMQKNNISARAKTWTLMLQALIRDGSHKNWELAVALLRRMSCIPGQLPDTIDDLLDCNSLPEATPEIAV
;
A
#
# COMPACT_ATOMS: atom_id res chain seq x y z
N MET A 1 13.72 -106.39 22.81
CA MET A 1 12.83 -107.13 23.74
C MET A 1 12.35 -106.17 24.80
N LEU A 2 11.03 -106.07 24.98
CA LEU A 2 10.26 -105.72 26.20
C LEU A 2 10.82 -104.57 27.06
N GLY A 3 10.16 -103.44 27.24
CA GLY A 3 8.78 -103.25 27.68
C GLY A 3 8.83 -102.10 28.69
N ARG A 4 8.33 -100.92 28.32
CA ARG A 4 7.07 -100.34 28.80
C ARG A 4 7.05 -99.93 30.28
N SER A 5 6.70 -98.65 30.43
CA SER A 5 5.69 -98.09 31.33
C SER A 5 6.01 -97.99 32.81
N LEU A 6 6.32 -96.76 33.24
CA LEU A 6 5.83 -96.06 34.46
C LEU A 6 6.58 -94.71 34.51
N GLY A 7 5.97 -93.54 34.56
CA GLY A 7 4.57 -93.18 34.48
C GLY A 7 4.49 -91.67 34.23
N TRP A 8 3.91 -91.28 33.11
CA TRP A 8 3.50 -89.89 32.85
C TRP A 8 2.52 -89.37 33.94
N GLN A 9 1.93 -90.29 34.73
CA GLN A 9 1.14 -89.98 35.93
C GLN A 9 1.97 -89.52 37.15
N GLU A 10 3.26 -89.83 37.22
CA GLU A 10 4.16 -89.40 38.30
C GLU A 10 4.66 -87.97 38.07
N ALA A 11 4.96 -87.62 36.81
CA ALA A 11 5.27 -86.25 36.40
C ALA A 11 4.06 -85.30 36.58
N VAL A 12 2.84 -85.78 36.33
CA VAL A 12 1.59 -85.01 36.58
C VAL A 12 1.26 -84.92 38.07
N ARG A 13 1.65 -85.90 38.90
CA ARG A 13 1.53 -85.81 40.37
C ARG A 13 2.49 -84.79 40.97
N VAL A 14 3.75 -84.74 40.53
CA VAL A 14 4.74 -83.75 41.00
C VAL A 14 4.35 -82.34 40.54
N ALA A 15 3.85 -82.18 39.30
CA ALA A 15 3.36 -80.89 38.82
C ALA A 15 2.09 -80.40 39.57
N ARG A 16 1.19 -81.31 39.98
CA ARG A 16 0.03 -80.94 40.83
C ARG A 16 0.40 -80.69 42.28
N LEU A 17 1.39 -81.38 42.86
CA LEU A 17 1.84 -81.15 44.25
C LEU A 17 2.52 -79.77 44.41
N ILE A 18 3.27 -79.33 43.40
CA ILE A 18 3.91 -78.00 43.38
C ILE A 18 2.86 -76.88 43.18
N HIS A 19 1.75 -77.16 42.50
CA HIS A 19 0.67 -76.18 42.29
C HIS A 19 -0.37 -76.12 43.43
N THR A 20 -0.49 -77.14 44.27
CA THR A 20 -1.44 -77.14 45.41
C THR A 20 -0.81 -76.76 46.75
N ASN A 21 0.49 -77.02 46.98
CA ASN A 21 1.16 -76.60 48.22
C ASN A 21 1.68 -75.15 48.22
N ALA A 22 1.66 -74.44 47.09
CA ALA A 22 1.88 -72.99 47.04
C ALA A 22 0.61 -72.15 47.29
N VAL A 23 -0.57 -72.78 47.37
CA VAL A 23 -1.87 -72.10 47.49
C VAL A 23 -2.47 -72.18 48.90
N ILE A 24 -1.93 -73.03 49.78
CA ILE A 24 -2.47 -73.26 51.13
C ILE A 24 -1.32 -73.48 52.12
N ILE A 25 -0.58 -72.42 52.46
CA ILE A 25 0.06 -72.13 53.76
C ILE A 25 0.78 -70.79 53.56
N GLY A 26 0.26 -69.75 54.23
CA GLY A 26 0.66 -68.36 54.06
C GLY A 26 -0.52 -67.38 53.93
N ARG A 27 -1.75 -67.89 53.90
CA ARG A 27 -2.99 -67.11 53.74
C ARG A 27 -3.38 -66.24 54.95
N ASP A 28 -2.71 -66.37 56.10
CA ASP A 28 -3.00 -65.55 57.29
C ASP A 28 -1.82 -64.69 57.80
N GLY A 29 -0.61 -64.83 57.23
CA GLY A 29 0.56 -63.99 57.56
C GLY A 29 0.86 -62.89 56.54
N VAL A 30 0.46 -63.08 55.27
CA VAL A 30 0.72 -62.13 54.18
C VAL A 30 -0.37 -61.06 54.09
N ARG A 31 -1.58 -61.28 54.63
CA ARG A 31 -2.66 -60.29 54.62
C ARG A 31 -2.40 -59.07 55.52
N LYS A 32 -1.67 -59.21 56.63
CA LYS A 32 -1.31 -58.04 57.48
C LYS A 32 -0.13 -57.24 56.93
N SER A 33 0.80 -57.89 56.22
CA SER A 33 1.98 -57.22 55.64
C SER A 33 1.71 -56.62 54.25
N TYR A 34 0.74 -57.13 53.48
CA TYR A 34 0.20 -56.44 52.30
C TYR A 34 -0.74 -55.29 52.65
N ALA A 35 -1.53 -55.40 53.74
CA ALA A 35 -2.36 -54.29 54.21
C ALA A 35 -1.54 -53.10 54.73
N MET A 36 -0.40 -53.33 55.41
CA MET A 36 0.49 -52.23 55.82
C MET A 36 1.33 -51.66 54.67
N ARG A 37 1.75 -52.46 53.68
CA ARG A 37 2.45 -51.91 52.48
C ARG A 37 1.50 -51.20 51.52
N SER A 38 0.24 -51.63 51.42
CA SER A 38 -0.82 -50.92 50.68
C SER A 38 -1.23 -49.61 51.38
N ALA A 39 -1.17 -49.55 52.72
CA ALA A 39 -1.45 -48.33 53.47
C ALA A 39 -0.28 -47.32 53.41
N ALA A 40 0.97 -47.80 53.32
CA ALA A 40 2.14 -46.94 53.15
C ALA A 40 2.36 -46.46 51.69
N ALA A 41 1.85 -47.20 50.69
CA ALA A 41 1.84 -46.75 49.30
C ALA A 41 0.67 -45.79 48.98
N SER A 42 -0.29 -45.63 49.89
CA SER A 42 -1.40 -44.68 49.78
C SER A 42 -1.07 -43.29 50.37
N GLY A 43 0.20 -43.05 50.69
CA GLY A 43 0.71 -41.79 51.23
C GLY A 43 1.74 -41.12 50.32
N SER A 44 1.53 -41.10 49.01
CA SER A 44 2.23 -40.14 48.15
C SER A 44 1.48 -39.91 46.84
N ASN A 45 1.09 -38.65 46.64
CA ASN A 45 0.49 -38.01 45.47
C ASN A 45 1.05 -38.44 44.09
N MET A 46 0.74 -39.63 43.58
CA MET A 46 1.34 -40.09 42.32
C MET A 46 0.39 -40.64 41.26
N GLN A 47 -0.91 -40.78 41.51
CA GLN A 47 -1.89 -41.07 40.45
C GLN A 47 -3.22 -40.37 40.76
N LEU A 48 -3.37 -39.15 40.24
CA LEU A 48 -4.65 -38.44 40.20
C LEU A 48 -5.57 -39.18 39.21
N ASP A 49 -6.37 -40.11 39.74
CA ASP A 49 -7.56 -40.59 39.05
C ASP A 49 -8.58 -39.43 38.99
N PRO A 50 -9.02 -38.95 37.81
CA PRO A 50 -9.96 -37.83 37.69
C PRO A 50 -11.37 -38.15 38.25
N ARG A 51 -11.62 -39.39 38.70
CA ARG A 51 -12.87 -39.80 39.34
C ARG A 51 -12.76 -40.04 40.86
N GLY A 52 -11.56 -39.88 41.43
CA GLY A 52 -11.29 -40.12 42.86
C GLY A 52 -11.31 -38.87 43.74
N VAL A 53 -11.74 -37.73 43.20
CA VAL A 53 -11.95 -36.52 43.99
C VAL A 53 -13.32 -36.62 44.64
N ASP A 54 -13.35 -36.70 45.97
CA ASP A 54 -14.61 -36.63 46.72
C ASP A 54 -15.15 -35.21 46.63
N TYR A 55 -16.05 -34.97 45.67
CA TYR A 55 -16.69 -33.67 45.45
C TYR A 55 -17.61 -33.25 46.61
N GLY A 56 -17.83 -34.11 47.61
CA GLY A 56 -18.51 -33.77 48.87
C GLY A 56 -17.65 -33.05 49.89
N LEU A 57 -16.32 -33.00 49.69
CA LEU A 57 -15.36 -32.25 50.53
C LEU A 57 -15.16 -30.80 50.10
N PHE A 58 -15.70 -30.40 48.95
CA PHE A 58 -15.66 -29.03 48.47
C PHE A 58 -16.96 -28.32 48.82
N GLU A 59 -16.86 -27.07 49.27
CA GLU A 59 -18.03 -26.22 49.45
C GLU A 59 -18.77 -26.08 48.11
N ALA A 60 -20.11 -26.16 48.14
CA ALA A 60 -20.91 -25.90 46.95
C ALA A 60 -20.53 -24.52 46.39
N PRO A 61 -20.34 -24.36 45.07
CA PRO A 61 -19.79 -23.15 44.48
C PRO A 61 -20.63 -21.93 44.90
N THR A 62 -20.09 -21.13 45.81
CA THR A 62 -20.63 -19.83 46.20
C THR A 62 -20.41 -18.84 45.06
N ALA A 63 -21.18 -17.74 45.06
CA ALA A 63 -21.14 -16.72 44.01
C ALA A 63 -19.75 -16.09 43.81
N GLU A 64 -18.84 -16.27 44.76
CA GLU A 64 -17.45 -15.79 44.73
C GLU A 64 -16.54 -16.59 43.78
N TYR A 65 -16.86 -17.86 43.51
CA TYR A 65 -16.09 -18.74 42.61
C TYR A 65 -16.67 -18.84 41.19
N ARG A 66 -17.81 -18.21 40.93
CA ARG A 66 -18.30 -18.01 39.56
C ARG A 66 -17.51 -16.84 38.97
N LEU A 67 -16.51 -17.16 38.14
CA LEU A 67 -15.98 -16.21 37.17
C LEU A 67 -17.18 -15.53 36.49
N PRO A 68 -17.26 -14.20 36.44
CA PRO A 68 -18.37 -13.53 35.78
C PRO A 68 -18.43 -14.05 34.35
N ASP A 69 -19.61 -14.56 33.99
CA ASP A 69 -19.93 -15.04 32.65
C ASP A 69 -19.32 -14.07 31.63
N THR A 70 -18.29 -14.52 30.91
CA THR A 70 -17.90 -13.91 29.65
C THR A 70 -19.04 -14.14 28.67
N ALA A 71 -20.08 -13.33 28.81
CA ALA A 71 -21.18 -13.22 27.89
C ALA A 71 -20.66 -12.69 26.55
N SER A 72 -20.16 -13.60 25.70
CA SER A 72 -20.36 -13.62 24.24
C SER A 72 -19.43 -14.61 23.52
N ILE A 73 -19.42 -15.89 23.86
CA ILE A 73 -18.81 -16.91 22.98
C ILE A 73 -19.82 -18.02 22.73
N ASN A 74 -20.16 -18.18 21.44
CA ASN A 74 -21.10 -19.16 20.92
C ASN A 74 -20.77 -20.59 21.42
N PRO A 75 -21.76 -21.38 21.85
CA PRO A 75 -21.56 -22.73 22.38
C PRO A 75 -21.27 -23.80 21.29
N ASN A 76 -20.87 -23.38 20.08
CA ASN A 76 -20.46 -24.29 19.00
C ASN A 76 -18.94 -24.50 18.92
N GLN A 77 -18.15 -23.97 19.87
CA GLN A 77 -16.75 -24.33 20.00
C GLN A 77 -16.61 -25.51 20.95
N THR A 78 -16.62 -26.70 20.35
CA THR A 78 -16.16 -27.94 20.94
C THR A 78 -14.83 -27.72 21.67
N HIS A 79 -14.70 -28.33 22.85
CA HIS A 79 -13.41 -28.55 23.50
C HIS A 79 -12.47 -29.25 22.51
N THR A 80 -11.65 -28.46 21.82
CA THR A 80 -10.53 -28.98 21.05
C THR A 80 -9.41 -29.23 22.05
N ASN A 81 -9.04 -30.50 22.20
CA ASN A 81 -7.77 -30.86 22.83
C ASN A 81 -6.69 -30.05 22.13
N SER A 82 -6.17 -29.01 22.79
CA SER A 82 -5.16 -28.16 22.19
C SER A 82 -3.88 -28.98 22.07
N GLU A 83 -3.45 -29.28 20.84
CA GLU A 83 -2.17 -29.94 20.53
C GLU A 83 -0.95 -29.13 20.99
N VAL A 84 -1.16 -27.92 21.53
CA VAL A 84 -0.12 -27.00 21.96
C VAL A 84 0.25 -27.24 23.43
N PRO A 85 1.56 -27.41 23.75
CA PRO A 85 2.02 -27.58 25.13
C PRO A 85 1.54 -26.46 26.08
N PRO A 86 1.24 -26.74 27.36
CA PRO A 86 0.65 -25.77 28.30
C PRO A 86 1.46 -24.47 28.45
N ALA A 87 2.79 -24.56 28.46
CA ALA A 87 3.69 -23.41 28.53
C ALA A 87 3.52 -22.48 27.32
N ILE A 88 3.35 -23.06 26.12
CA ILE A 88 3.21 -22.34 24.87
C ILE A 88 1.77 -21.79 24.72
N ALA A 89 0.77 -22.53 25.21
CA ALA A 89 -0.61 -22.06 25.31
C ALA A 89 -0.74 -20.82 26.22
N LEU A 90 0.01 -20.78 27.33
CA LEU A 90 0.09 -19.61 28.22
C LEU A 90 0.67 -18.40 27.49
N LEU A 91 1.83 -18.55 26.82
CA LEU A 91 2.45 -17.46 26.06
C LEU A 91 1.51 -16.95 24.95
N LYS A 92 0.89 -17.87 24.21
CA LYS A 92 -0.11 -17.54 23.18
C LYS A 92 -1.25 -16.72 23.76
N ARG A 93 -1.80 -17.13 24.90
CA ARG A 93 -2.90 -16.42 25.56
C ARG A 93 -2.50 -15.00 25.98
N LEU A 94 -1.33 -14.83 26.61
CA LEU A 94 -0.86 -13.52 27.07
C LEU A 94 -0.61 -12.56 25.90
N VAL A 95 -0.02 -13.05 24.81
CA VAL A 95 0.20 -12.26 23.58
C VAL A 95 -1.12 -11.85 22.94
N GLN A 96 -2.11 -12.77 22.86
CA GLN A 96 -3.43 -12.48 22.30
C GLN A 96 -4.24 -11.50 23.16
N GLN A 97 -4.04 -11.52 24.48
CA GLN A 97 -4.62 -10.56 25.42
C GLN A 97 -3.90 -9.20 25.41
N GLY A 98 -2.78 -9.07 24.67
CA GLY A 98 -1.99 -7.84 24.60
C GLY A 98 -1.15 -7.56 25.86
N SER A 99 -0.99 -8.55 26.76
CA SER A 99 -0.19 -8.45 27.98
C SER A 99 1.27 -8.81 27.68
N PHE A 100 1.95 -7.96 26.91
CA PHE A 100 3.28 -8.27 26.36
C PHE A 100 4.40 -8.30 27.41
N VAL A 101 4.30 -7.48 28.46
CA VAL A 101 5.28 -7.47 29.57
C VAL A 101 5.20 -8.77 30.36
N ASP A 102 3.98 -9.21 30.68
CA ASP A 102 3.75 -10.50 31.35
C ASP A 102 4.16 -11.68 30.47
N ALA A 103 3.94 -11.58 29.16
CA ALA A 103 4.40 -12.58 28.20
C ALA A 103 5.93 -12.67 28.15
N LEU A 104 6.64 -11.54 28.24
CA LEU A 104 8.11 -11.52 28.31
C LEU A 104 8.63 -12.12 29.62
N HIS A 105 8.03 -11.73 30.75
CA HIS A 105 8.40 -12.30 32.05
C HIS A 105 8.16 -13.83 32.09
N ALA A 106 7.02 -14.29 31.55
CA ALA A 106 6.74 -15.71 31.41
C ALA A 106 7.74 -16.41 30.48
N LEU A 107 8.16 -15.77 29.38
CA LEU A 107 9.18 -16.30 28.48
C LEU A 107 10.53 -16.49 29.20
N ASP A 108 10.95 -15.49 29.98
CA ASP A 108 12.22 -15.55 30.74
C ASP A 108 12.18 -16.64 31.81
N GLN A 109 11.06 -16.78 32.50
CA GLN A 109 10.84 -17.88 33.45
C GLN A 109 10.90 -19.25 32.77
N LEU A 110 10.22 -19.42 31.62
CA LEU A 110 10.22 -20.68 30.88
C LEU A 110 11.61 -21.04 30.36
N LYS A 111 12.39 -20.05 29.91
CA LYS A 111 13.80 -20.23 29.53
C LYS A 111 14.67 -20.59 30.73
N SER A 112 14.49 -19.93 31.89
CA SER A 112 15.25 -20.25 33.11
C SER A 112 15.00 -21.69 33.61
N LEU A 113 13.80 -22.22 33.33
CA LEU A 113 13.40 -23.58 33.65
C LEU A 113 13.80 -24.60 32.56
N ASN A 114 14.52 -24.18 31.52
CA ASN A 114 14.89 -25.00 30.35
C ASN A 114 13.68 -25.70 29.71
N THR A 115 12.53 -25.03 29.68
CA THR A 115 11.31 -25.57 29.07
C THR A 115 11.47 -25.57 27.55
N PRO A 116 11.21 -26.68 26.83
CA PRO A 116 11.30 -26.69 25.37
C PRO A 116 10.24 -25.77 24.76
N LEU A 117 10.68 -24.80 23.96
CA LEU A 117 9.84 -23.82 23.26
C LEU A 117 9.85 -24.08 21.75
N ASP A 118 10.01 -25.34 21.36
CA ASP A 118 10.30 -25.75 19.98
C ASP A 118 9.10 -25.62 19.04
N VAL A 119 7.89 -25.39 19.57
CA VAL A 119 6.69 -25.18 18.75
C VAL A 119 6.64 -23.72 18.26
N PRO A 120 6.80 -23.48 16.96
CA PRO A 120 6.82 -22.12 16.45
C PRO A 120 5.40 -21.55 16.36
N LEU A 121 5.19 -20.34 16.88
CA LEU A 121 3.91 -19.64 16.83
C LEU A 121 4.00 -18.32 16.06
N VAL A 122 2.99 -18.05 15.23
CA VAL A 122 2.85 -16.76 14.52
C VAL A 122 2.70 -15.60 15.50
N ASP A 123 2.07 -15.83 16.65
CA ASP A 123 1.87 -14.85 17.71
C ASP A 123 3.21 -14.26 18.23
N TYR A 124 4.31 -15.00 18.14
CA TYR A 124 5.64 -14.49 18.51
C TYR A 124 6.09 -13.31 17.63
N ILE A 125 5.71 -13.27 16.35
CA ILE A 125 5.99 -12.12 15.47
C ILE A 125 5.18 -10.90 15.91
N THR A 126 3.98 -11.11 16.48
CA THR A 126 3.17 -10.01 17.05
C THR A 126 3.84 -9.41 18.28
N ALA A 127 4.43 -10.24 19.14
CA ALA A 127 5.21 -9.78 20.29
C ALA A 127 6.50 -9.06 19.86
N ALA A 128 7.26 -9.63 18.92
CA ALA A 128 8.46 -9.00 18.35
C ALA A 128 8.18 -7.60 17.80
N ARG A 129 7.07 -7.48 17.06
CA ARG A 129 6.57 -6.22 16.52
C ARG A 129 6.33 -5.21 17.65
N HIS A 130 5.64 -5.59 18.73
CA HIS A 130 5.38 -4.69 19.86
C HIS A 130 6.67 -4.13 20.49
N PHE A 131 7.65 -4.99 20.78
CA PHE A 131 8.92 -4.55 21.37
C PHE A 131 9.75 -3.68 20.42
N ALA A 132 9.74 -3.99 19.12
CA ALA A 132 10.39 -3.13 18.12
C ALA A 132 9.74 -1.74 18.03
N ALA A 133 8.41 -1.63 18.16
CA ALA A 133 7.72 -0.34 18.20
C ALA A 133 8.10 0.52 19.42
N GLN A 134 8.49 -0.11 20.53
CA GLN A 134 8.94 0.57 21.75
C GLN A 134 10.44 0.89 21.75
N GLY A 135 11.17 0.53 20.70
CA GLY A 135 12.62 0.72 20.60
C GLY A 135 13.45 -0.32 21.33
N ASN A 136 12.85 -1.41 21.84
CA ASN A 136 13.57 -2.48 22.52
C ASN A 136 13.97 -3.58 21.51
N ALA A 137 15.11 -3.37 20.84
CA ALA A 137 15.58 -4.25 19.76
C ALA A 137 15.95 -5.65 20.23
N ASP A 138 16.60 -5.77 21.39
CA ASP A 138 17.04 -7.06 21.92
C ASP A 138 15.88 -8.00 22.17
N GLU A 139 14.81 -7.49 22.80
CA GLU A 139 13.62 -8.31 23.05
C GLU A 139 12.88 -8.65 21.75
N ALA A 140 12.81 -7.70 20.81
CA ALA A 140 12.21 -7.95 19.50
C ALA A 140 12.92 -9.11 18.77
N LEU A 141 14.26 -9.15 18.80
CA LEU A 141 15.05 -10.20 18.18
C LEU A 141 14.87 -11.56 18.87
N ARG A 142 14.79 -11.60 20.21
CA ARG A 142 14.50 -12.85 20.95
C ARG A 142 13.17 -13.47 20.57
N TRP A 143 12.15 -12.64 20.33
CA TRP A 143 10.85 -13.11 19.85
C TRP A 143 10.89 -13.54 18.38
N LEU A 144 11.65 -12.84 17.52
CA LEU A 144 11.84 -13.26 16.12
C LEU A 144 12.57 -14.60 16.01
N GLU A 145 13.52 -14.90 16.89
CA GLU A 145 14.23 -16.19 16.93
C GLU A 145 13.28 -17.37 17.13
N LEU A 146 12.23 -17.20 17.95
CA LEU A 146 11.21 -18.23 18.22
C LEU A 146 10.14 -18.33 17.13
N ALA A 147 10.03 -17.35 16.23
CA ALA A 147 8.99 -17.30 15.22
C ALA A 147 9.11 -18.45 14.18
N PRO A 148 8.00 -18.92 13.58
CA PRO A 148 8.02 -19.92 12.52
C PRO A 148 8.78 -19.46 11.28
N ALA A 149 9.42 -20.42 10.60
CA ALA A 149 9.87 -20.19 9.23
C ALA A 149 8.67 -19.98 8.31
N PHE A 150 8.83 -19.19 7.25
CA PHE A 150 7.73 -18.87 6.32
C PHE A 150 7.09 -20.13 5.69
N SER A 151 7.87 -21.19 5.49
CA SER A 151 7.41 -22.49 4.95
C SER A 151 6.59 -23.32 5.93
N GLU A 152 6.70 -23.07 7.23
CA GLU A 152 6.03 -23.83 8.30
C GLU A 152 4.63 -23.29 8.60
N LEU A 153 4.20 -22.24 7.89
CA LEU A 153 2.93 -21.58 8.13
C LEU A 153 1.77 -22.36 7.49
N PRO A 154 0.70 -22.67 8.26
CA PRO A 154 -0.34 -23.60 7.83
C PRO A 154 -1.28 -23.02 6.76
N SER A 155 -1.39 -21.69 6.65
CA SER A 155 -2.32 -21.00 5.74
C SER A 155 -1.63 -19.86 4.98
N PRO A 156 -1.97 -19.64 3.70
CA PRO A 156 -1.47 -18.50 2.93
C PRO A 156 -1.91 -17.15 3.51
N ALA A 157 -3.04 -17.10 4.22
CA ALA A 157 -3.49 -15.89 4.91
C ALA A 157 -2.56 -15.57 6.10
N ASP A 158 -2.17 -16.59 6.85
CA ASP A 158 -1.25 -16.47 7.99
C ASP A 158 0.16 -16.12 7.51
N ALA A 159 0.62 -16.72 6.41
CA ALA A 159 1.88 -16.35 5.75
C ALA A 159 1.93 -14.88 5.33
N LYS A 160 0.83 -14.36 4.74
CA LYS A 160 0.74 -12.95 4.37
C LYS A 160 0.73 -12.04 5.60
N HIS A 161 0.01 -12.43 6.65
CA HIS A 161 -0.08 -11.67 7.88
C HIS A 161 1.25 -11.65 8.64
N ALA A 162 1.88 -12.80 8.83
CA ALA A 162 3.22 -12.95 9.42
C ALA A 162 4.27 -12.15 8.65
N SER A 163 4.28 -12.24 7.31
CA SER A 163 5.18 -11.47 6.47
C SER A 163 4.98 -9.96 6.62
N TRP A 164 3.73 -9.50 6.68
CA TRP A 164 3.44 -8.08 6.93
C TRP A 164 3.95 -7.64 8.31
N GLN A 165 3.71 -8.42 9.36
CA GLN A 165 4.17 -8.09 10.71
C GLN A 165 5.70 -8.10 10.82
N PHE A 166 6.37 -9.06 10.19
CA PHE A 166 7.83 -9.14 10.13
C PHE A 166 8.41 -7.92 9.40
N ASN A 167 7.83 -7.55 8.24
CA ASN A 167 8.22 -6.32 7.53
C ASN A 167 8.06 -5.06 8.40
N GLN A 168 6.96 -4.93 9.15
CA GLN A 168 6.77 -3.81 10.07
C GLN A 168 7.82 -3.79 11.18
N THR A 169 8.14 -4.97 11.73
CA THR A 169 9.18 -5.12 12.75
C THR A 169 10.53 -4.66 12.19
N MET A 170 10.89 -5.10 10.97
CA MET A 170 12.10 -4.64 10.28
C MET A 170 12.11 -3.11 10.11
N HIS A 171 10.99 -2.52 9.68
CA HIS A 171 10.90 -1.07 9.55
C HIS A 171 11.19 -0.32 10.86
N TRP A 172 10.68 -0.80 11.99
CA TRP A 172 11.00 -0.16 13.28
C TRP A 172 12.45 -0.38 13.69
N LEU A 173 13.01 -1.57 13.44
CA LEU A 173 14.43 -1.85 13.67
C LEU A 173 15.36 -0.99 12.78
N THR A 174 14.90 -0.48 11.63
CA THR A 174 15.73 0.43 10.81
C THR A 174 16.02 1.78 11.47
N SER A 175 15.23 2.17 12.47
CA SER A 175 15.46 3.42 13.23
C SER A 175 16.46 3.27 14.39
N LEU A 176 16.93 2.05 14.64
CA LEU A 176 17.84 1.70 15.72
C LEU A 176 19.24 1.36 15.17
N ASP A 177 20.15 0.91 16.04
CA ASP A 177 21.53 0.60 15.66
C ASP A 177 21.63 -0.47 14.56
N SER A 178 22.63 -0.29 13.69
CA SER A 178 22.85 -1.15 12.52
C SER A 178 23.16 -2.60 12.87
N CYS A 179 23.72 -2.87 14.07
CA CYS A 179 24.00 -4.22 14.57
C CYS A 179 22.72 -5.05 14.73
N TYR A 180 21.64 -4.45 15.27
CA TYR A 180 20.35 -5.10 15.43
C TYR A 180 19.69 -5.37 14.08
N LEU A 181 19.79 -4.42 13.16
CA LEU A 181 19.25 -4.57 11.81
C LEU A 181 19.95 -5.69 11.03
N ARG A 182 21.29 -5.83 11.17
CA ARG A 182 22.03 -6.96 10.58
C ARG A 182 21.58 -8.30 11.15
N ARG A 183 21.44 -8.41 12.47
CA ARG A 183 20.92 -9.64 13.11
C ARG A 183 19.48 -9.93 12.70
N ALA A 184 18.65 -8.92 12.53
CA ALA A 184 17.29 -9.09 12.01
C ALA A 184 17.28 -9.59 10.55
N CYS A 185 18.21 -9.10 9.72
CA CYS A 185 18.39 -9.56 8.34
C CYS A 185 18.82 -11.04 8.30
N THR A 186 19.76 -11.48 9.14
CA THR A 186 20.16 -12.89 9.18
C THR A 186 18.99 -13.80 9.59
N LEU A 187 18.18 -13.38 10.58
CA LEU A 187 16.96 -14.09 10.98
C LEU A 187 15.88 -14.10 9.87
N ALA A 188 15.69 -12.99 9.17
CA ALA A 188 14.75 -12.92 8.05
C ALA A 188 15.17 -13.85 6.90
N ALA A 189 16.49 -13.96 6.65
CA ALA A 189 17.03 -14.83 5.62
C ALA A 189 16.90 -16.32 6.01
N SER A 190 17.26 -16.69 7.24
CA SER A 190 17.16 -18.07 7.73
C SER A 190 15.72 -18.57 7.84
N LYS A 191 14.76 -17.67 8.12
CA LYS A 191 13.32 -17.99 8.20
C LYS A 191 12.56 -17.72 6.91
N HIS A 192 13.23 -17.40 5.81
CA HIS A 192 12.63 -17.19 4.48
C HIS A 192 11.64 -16.02 4.33
N TYR A 193 11.75 -14.98 5.16
CA TYR A 193 10.96 -13.75 5.03
C TYR A 193 11.60 -12.76 4.04
N PHE A 194 11.63 -13.11 2.75
CA PHE A 194 12.34 -12.33 1.72
C PHE A 194 11.89 -10.87 1.56
N SER A 195 10.59 -10.60 1.77
CA SER A 195 10.10 -9.21 1.76
C SER A 195 10.73 -8.38 2.88
N ALA A 196 10.85 -8.96 4.07
CA ALA A 196 11.43 -8.30 5.25
C ALA A 196 12.95 -8.14 5.07
N LEU A 197 13.62 -9.15 4.52
CA LEU A 197 15.03 -9.09 4.13
C LEU A 197 15.28 -7.96 3.12
N THR A 198 14.41 -7.82 2.11
CA THR A 198 14.51 -6.75 1.10
C THR A 198 14.49 -5.36 1.75
N THR A 199 13.61 -5.16 2.74
CA THR A 199 13.51 -3.91 3.50
C THR A 199 14.80 -3.63 4.27
N GLY A 200 15.30 -4.61 5.02
CA GLY A 200 16.52 -4.46 5.81
C GLY A 200 17.77 -4.23 4.96
N VAL A 201 17.97 -5.02 3.90
CA VAL A 201 19.09 -4.87 2.96
C VAL A 201 19.04 -3.49 2.28
N THR A 202 17.87 -3.05 1.83
CA THR A 202 17.74 -1.71 1.23
C THR A 202 18.19 -0.61 2.20
N HIS A 203 17.82 -0.71 3.48
CA HIS A 203 18.20 0.30 4.46
C HIS A 203 19.68 0.24 4.85
N LEU A 204 20.22 -0.96 5.11
CA LEU A 204 21.63 -1.17 5.42
C LEU A 204 22.53 -0.62 4.31
N PHE A 205 22.21 -0.96 3.05
CA PHE A 205 23.01 -0.55 1.90
C PHE A 205 22.89 0.93 1.58
N ARG A 206 21.72 1.54 1.80
CA ARG A 206 21.50 2.98 1.60
C ARG A 206 22.17 3.85 2.67
N THR A 207 22.25 3.38 3.91
CA THR A 207 22.81 4.16 5.02
C THR A 207 24.33 4.05 5.15
N GLY A 208 24.98 3.17 4.39
CA GLY A 208 26.42 2.94 4.50
C GLY A 208 26.80 2.09 5.73
N SER A 209 25.83 1.42 6.36
CA SER A 209 26.06 0.58 7.55
C SER A 209 26.99 -0.62 7.31
N TRP A 210 27.40 -0.87 6.07
CA TRP A 210 28.31 -1.94 5.63
C TRP A 210 29.76 -1.48 5.42
N LEU A 211 30.03 -0.17 5.50
CA LEU A 211 31.36 0.39 5.18
C LEU A 211 32.50 -0.20 6.02
N SER A 212 32.22 -0.60 7.27
CA SER A 212 33.23 -1.18 8.18
C SER A 212 33.71 -2.58 7.77
N GLU A 213 32.86 -3.37 7.13
CA GLU A 213 33.11 -4.77 6.75
C GLU A 213 33.25 -4.96 5.24
N GLY A 214 32.87 -3.94 4.46
CA GLY A 214 32.81 -4.01 3.01
C GLY A 214 31.46 -4.50 2.50
N ALA A 215 31.02 -3.92 1.38
CA ALA A 215 29.72 -4.20 0.75
C ALA A 215 29.56 -5.68 0.39
N LEU A 216 30.63 -6.27 -0.15
CA LEU A 216 30.66 -7.67 -0.59
C LEU A 216 30.47 -8.62 0.59
N GLN A 217 31.33 -8.51 1.61
CA GLN A 217 31.29 -9.39 2.77
C GLN A 217 29.94 -9.28 3.49
N THR A 218 29.43 -8.05 3.63
CA THR A 218 28.10 -7.82 4.22
C THR A 218 26.99 -8.49 3.39
N TYR A 219 27.03 -8.36 2.06
CA TYR A 219 26.05 -9.00 1.18
C TYR A 219 26.11 -10.53 1.27
N THR A 220 27.32 -11.09 1.28
CA THR A 220 27.54 -12.53 1.35
C THR A 220 26.98 -13.11 2.65
N ILE A 221 27.28 -12.50 3.80
CA ILE A 221 26.82 -12.96 5.12
C ILE A 221 25.30 -12.82 5.26
N LEU A 222 24.71 -11.72 4.77
CA LEU A 222 23.28 -11.45 4.99
C LEU A 222 22.35 -12.15 3.99
N VAL A 223 22.84 -12.45 2.78
CA VAL A 223 22.00 -12.93 1.67
C VAL A 223 22.51 -14.26 1.13
N THR A 224 23.75 -14.32 0.64
CA THR A 224 24.25 -15.49 -0.08
C THR A 224 24.43 -16.73 0.82
N GLU A 225 25.04 -16.60 2.00
CA GLU A 225 25.27 -17.73 2.92
C GLU A 225 23.95 -18.33 3.45
N PRO A 226 22.99 -17.54 3.97
CA PRO A 226 21.71 -18.08 4.39
C PRO A 226 20.95 -18.76 3.26
N LEU A 227 20.96 -18.17 2.05
CA LEU A 227 20.29 -18.76 0.88
C LEU A 227 20.92 -20.08 0.44
N LYS A 228 22.24 -20.25 0.59
CA LYS A 228 22.97 -21.50 0.28
C LYS A 228 22.74 -22.61 1.32
N GLN A 229 22.65 -22.25 2.60
CA GLN A 229 22.44 -23.22 3.69
C GLN A 229 21.04 -23.81 3.67
N THR A 230 20.07 -23.07 3.15
CA THR A 230 18.71 -23.54 2.98
C THR A 230 18.60 -24.26 1.64
N ASN A 231 18.26 -25.55 1.65
CA ASN A 231 17.96 -26.35 0.44
C ASN A 231 16.69 -25.82 -0.28
N LEU A 232 16.74 -24.60 -0.80
CA LEU A 232 15.60 -23.89 -1.39
C LEU A 232 15.20 -24.55 -2.73
N PRO A 233 13.90 -24.71 -3.00
CA PRO A 233 13.40 -25.15 -4.29
C PRO A 233 13.66 -24.11 -5.40
N LYS A 234 13.56 -24.55 -6.67
CA LYS A 234 13.73 -23.76 -7.91
C LYS A 234 13.27 -22.30 -7.76
N GLY A 235 14.21 -21.35 -7.74
CA GLY A 235 13.92 -19.91 -7.67
C GLY A 235 14.82 -19.07 -6.75
N ALA A 236 15.69 -19.69 -5.95
CA ALA A 236 16.64 -18.99 -5.07
C ALA A 236 17.52 -17.99 -5.85
N ASP A 237 18.04 -18.39 -7.01
CA ASP A 237 18.86 -17.54 -7.89
C ASP A 237 18.11 -16.26 -8.32
N ARG A 238 16.79 -16.35 -8.52
CA ARG A 238 15.97 -15.19 -8.89
C ARG A 238 15.81 -14.22 -7.71
N VAL A 239 15.63 -14.74 -6.51
CA VAL A 239 15.51 -13.92 -5.29
C VAL A 239 16.85 -13.27 -4.96
N GLU A 240 17.95 -14.01 -5.05
CA GLU A 240 19.31 -13.48 -4.88
C GLU A 240 19.59 -12.38 -5.90
N LYS A 241 19.25 -12.59 -7.19
CA LYS A 241 19.38 -11.56 -8.23
C LYS A 241 18.58 -10.30 -7.93
N GLN A 242 17.37 -10.43 -7.41
CA GLN A 242 16.54 -9.28 -7.05
C GLN A 242 17.12 -8.50 -5.87
N LEU A 243 17.60 -9.20 -4.84
CA LEU A 243 18.24 -8.61 -3.67
C LEU A 243 19.56 -7.92 -4.06
N TYR A 244 20.35 -8.52 -4.94
CA TYR A 244 21.61 -7.95 -5.43
C TYR A 244 21.39 -6.63 -6.16
N ASN A 245 20.51 -6.62 -7.16
CA ASN A 245 20.12 -5.39 -7.88
C ASN A 245 19.50 -4.34 -6.94
N ARG A 246 18.84 -4.77 -5.86
CA ARG A 246 18.28 -3.83 -4.88
C ARG A 246 19.36 -3.22 -4.00
N ALA A 247 20.34 -3.99 -3.55
CA ALA A 247 21.48 -3.52 -2.78
C ALA A 247 22.28 -2.47 -3.57
N ILE A 248 22.60 -2.74 -4.84
CA ILE A 248 23.30 -1.79 -5.72
C ILE A 248 22.52 -0.49 -5.88
N ARG A 249 21.22 -0.57 -6.18
CA ARG A 249 20.37 0.63 -6.25
C ARG A 249 20.31 1.39 -4.94
N ALA A 250 20.30 0.69 -3.80
CA ALA A 250 20.32 1.31 -2.49
C ALA A 250 21.65 2.05 -2.23
N MET A 251 22.79 1.48 -2.61
CA MET A 251 24.11 2.13 -2.55
C MET A 251 24.14 3.39 -3.41
N ILE A 252 23.68 3.32 -4.66
CA ILE A 252 23.59 4.48 -5.56
C ILE A 252 22.70 5.58 -4.96
N HIS A 253 21.54 5.21 -4.42
CA HIS A 253 20.64 6.16 -3.74
C HIS A 253 21.17 6.67 -2.40
N GLY A 254 22.16 5.99 -1.81
CA GLY A 254 22.91 6.41 -0.63
C GLY A 254 24.10 7.31 -0.96
N GLY A 255 24.44 7.49 -2.24
CA GLY A 255 25.61 8.25 -2.69
C GLY A 255 26.90 7.44 -2.85
N TYR A 256 26.85 6.11 -2.70
CA TYR A 256 27.99 5.19 -2.72
C TYR A 256 28.18 4.56 -4.12
N ILE A 257 28.36 5.40 -5.15
CA ILE A 257 28.43 4.93 -6.55
C ILE A 257 29.75 4.21 -6.83
N GLU A 258 30.87 4.68 -6.27
CA GLU A 258 32.19 4.08 -6.47
C GLU A 258 32.26 2.68 -5.86
N GLU A 259 31.70 2.49 -4.68
CA GLU A 259 31.63 1.21 -4.01
C GLU A 259 30.62 0.26 -4.68
N ALA A 260 29.55 0.80 -5.25
CA ALA A 260 28.61 0.02 -6.06
C ALA A 260 29.32 -0.51 -7.32
N ASN A 261 30.14 0.31 -7.99
CA ASN A 261 30.98 -0.12 -9.11
C ASN A 261 32.02 -1.17 -8.67
N ALA A 262 32.66 -0.98 -7.53
CA ALA A 262 33.61 -1.96 -6.98
C ALA A 262 32.94 -3.31 -6.69
N LEU A 263 31.72 -3.32 -6.15
CA LEU A 263 30.95 -4.54 -5.91
C LEU A 263 30.58 -5.26 -7.22
N VAL A 264 30.16 -4.51 -8.25
CA VAL A 264 29.81 -5.05 -9.57
C VAL A 264 31.02 -5.65 -10.28
N ASN A 265 32.18 -5.00 -10.18
CA ASN A 265 33.42 -5.42 -10.83
C ASN A 265 34.21 -6.45 -10.01
N SER A 266 33.72 -6.82 -8.82
CA SER A 266 34.37 -7.80 -7.96
C SER A 266 34.23 -9.21 -8.54
N GLU A 267 35.32 -9.76 -9.07
CA GLU A 267 35.38 -11.14 -9.61
C GLU A 267 34.97 -12.23 -8.61
N SER A 268 34.95 -11.89 -7.31
CA SER A 268 34.58 -12.78 -6.20
C SER A 268 33.07 -12.92 -5.96
N VAL A 269 32.20 -12.15 -6.62
CA VAL A 269 30.75 -12.41 -6.64
C VAL A 269 30.46 -13.52 -7.65
N GLN A 270 30.93 -14.73 -7.37
CA GLN A 270 30.39 -15.95 -7.97
C GLN A 270 29.65 -16.80 -6.94
N PRO A 271 28.42 -16.41 -6.52
CA PRO A 271 27.51 -17.36 -5.92
C PRO A 271 26.76 -18.10 -7.04
N ILE A 272 26.89 -19.43 -7.04
CA ILE A 272 26.07 -20.34 -7.86
C ILE A 272 26.27 -20.14 -9.38
N GLY A 273 27.52 -20.20 -9.84
CA GLY A 273 27.85 -20.59 -11.23
C GLY A 273 27.40 -19.68 -12.38
N LEU A 274 26.84 -18.49 -12.12
CA LEU A 274 26.50 -17.51 -13.15
C LEU A 274 26.81 -16.08 -12.66
N PRO A 275 27.38 -15.20 -13.51
CA PRO A 275 27.47 -13.78 -13.20
C PRO A 275 26.06 -13.22 -12.97
N LEU A 276 25.81 -12.63 -11.80
CA LEU A 276 24.54 -11.98 -11.45
C LEU A 276 24.36 -10.73 -12.30
N ALA A 277 23.88 -10.91 -13.54
CA ALA A 277 23.68 -9.82 -14.48
C ALA A 277 22.78 -8.73 -13.88
N LEU A 278 23.20 -7.47 -13.99
CA LEU A 278 22.39 -6.34 -13.56
C LEU A 278 21.10 -6.27 -14.40
N ASP A 279 20.01 -5.82 -13.78
CA ASP A 279 18.84 -5.43 -14.55
C ASP A 279 19.11 -4.09 -15.26
N SER A 280 18.49 -3.87 -16.41
CA SER A 280 18.70 -2.68 -17.25
C SER A 280 18.47 -1.36 -16.47
N ARG A 281 17.61 -1.41 -15.46
CA ARG A 281 17.35 -0.28 -14.57
C ARG A 281 18.52 0.02 -13.65
N THR A 282 19.14 -1.01 -13.06
CA THR A 282 20.28 -0.89 -12.16
C THR A 282 21.52 -0.48 -12.95
N GLU A 283 21.71 -1.02 -14.15
CA GLU A 283 22.75 -0.62 -15.10
C GLU A 283 22.62 0.86 -15.51
N ALA A 284 21.42 1.31 -15.90
CA ALA A 284 21.17 2.72 -16.24
C ALA A 284 21.46 3.66 -15.05
N LEU A 285 21.07 3.26 -13.83
CA LEU A 285 21.34 4.03 -12.62
C LEU A 285 22.83 4.10 -12.29
N LEU A 286 23.57 3.01 -12.50
CA LEU A 286 25.01 2.91 -12.26
C LEU A 286 25.79 3.84 -13.20
N HIS A 287 25.35 3.97 -14.45
CA HIS A 287 25.93 4.87 -15.45
C HIS A 287 25.43 6.33 -15.38
N GLY A 288 24.69 6.71 -14.33
CA GLY A 288 24.20 8.07 -14.14
C GLY A 288 23.10 8.50 -15.12
N ALA A 289 22.56 7.58 -15.92
CA ALA A 289 21.46 7.86 -16.81
C ALA A 289 20.15 7.97 -16.01
N ARG A 290 19.37 9.03 -16.25
CA ARG A 290 17.98 9.06 -15.78
C ARG A 290 17.24 7.96 -16.54
N PRO A 291 16.59 7.01 -15.88
CA PRO A 291 15.78 6.03 -16.59
C PRO A 291 14.73 6.77 -17.40
N ASN A 292 14.84 6.73 -18.72
CA ASN A 292 13.82 7.23 -19.62
C ASN A 292 12.52 6.48 -19.30
N ASP A 293 11.46 7.18 -18.90
CA ASP A 293 10.11 6.61 -18.72
C ASP A 293 9.59 5.94 -20.02
N ASN A 294 10.24 6.19 -21.16
CA ASN A 294 9.91 5.65 -22.47
C ASN A 294 10.78 4.45 -22.93
N ASP A 295 11.91 4.15 -22.27
CA ASP A 295 12.78 3.02 -22.64
C ASP A 295 12.46 1.71 -21.92
N VAL A 296 11.33 1.66 -21.21
CA VAL A 296 10.73 0.40 -20.70
C VAL A 296 10.09 -0.43 -21.83
N SER A 297 10.24 -0.02 -23.09
CA SER A 297 9.71 -0.72 -24.27
C SER A 297 10.68 -1.77 -24.88
N VAL A 298 11.69 -2.23 -24.15
CA VAL A 298 12.30 -3.54 -24.46
C VAL A 298 11.52 -4.59 -23.67
N LYS A 299 10.50 -5.17 -24.31
CA LYS A 299 9.73 -6.31 -23.81
C LYS A 299 10.65 -7.33 -23.13
N PRO A 300 10.65 -7.46 -21.79
CA PRO A 300 11.05 -8.70 -21.18
C PRO A 300 9.88 -9.66 -21.41
N LYS A 301 10.13 -10.76 -22.12
CA LYS A 301 9.25 -11.94 -22.05
C LYS A 301 9.28 -12.43 -20.60
N ASN A 302 8.46 -11.81 -19.73
CA ASN A 302 8.00 -12.27 -18.41
C ASN A 302 7.17 -11.13 -17.81
N ALA A 303 5.89 -11.11 -18.18
CA ALA A 303 4.88 -10.33 -17.51
C ALA A 303 4.71 -10.90 -16.10
N ASP A 304 5.26 -10.21 -15.09
CA ASP A 304 4.75 -10.20 -13.72
C ASP A 304 5.43 -9.06 -12.97
N HIS A 305 4.60 -8.15 -12.44
CA HIS A 305 4.93 -6.95 -11.66
C HIS A 305 5.20 -5.64 -12.43
N LEU A 306 4.27 -5.27 -13.31
CA LEU A 306 3.80 -3.87 -13.27
C LEU A 306 3.26 -3.61 -11.86
N PRO A 307 3.49 -2.43 -11.24
CA PRO A 307 2.87 -2.12 -9.95
C PRO A 307 1.36 -2.33 -10.09
N GLU A 308 0.73 -3.02 -9.14
CA GLU A 308 -0.69 -3.45 -9.23
C GLU A 308 -1.64 -2.32 -9.67
N ARG A 309 -1.28 -1.07 -9.34
CA ARG A 309 -1.96 0.15 -9.77
C ARG A 309 -1.90 0.41 -11.28
N GLU A 310 -0.76 0.18 -11.93
CA GLU A 310 -0.58 0.34 -13.38
C GLU A 310 -1.29 -0.75 -14.15
N ILE A 311 -1.19 -2.01 -13.70
CA ILE A 311 -1.99 -3.12 -14.25
C ILE A 311 -3.48 -2.76 -14.18
N LEU A 312 -3.94 -2.29 -13.01
CA LEU A 312 -5.31 -1.85 -12.84
C LEU A 312 -5.66 -0.70 -13.79
N ASN A 313 -4.83 0.34 -13.87
CA ASN A 313 -5.08 1.48 -14.74
C ASN A 313 -5.15 1.06 -16.21
N ASP A 314 -4.29 0.13 -16.66
CA ASP A 314 -4.27 -0.35 -18.03
C ASP A 314 -5.46 -1.26 -18.35
N SER A 315 -5.80 -2.18 -17.46
CA SER A 315 -7.01 -2.99 -17.58
C SER A 315 -8.27 -2.12 -17.61
N LEU A 316 -8.32 -1.07 -16.77
CA LEU A 316 -9.41 -0.11 -16.79
C LEU A 316 -9.44 0.69 -18.08
N ARG A 317 -8.31 1.20 -18.57
CA ARG A 317 -8.24 1.90 -19.86
C ARG A 317 -8.76 1.01 -20.99
N LYS A 318 -8.33 -0.25 -21.05
CA LYS A 318 -8.78 -1.22 -22.06
C LYS A 318 -10.30 -1.42 -22.00
N ALA A 319 -10.86 -1.62 -20.80
CA ALA A 319 -12.31 -1.76 -20.62
C ALA A 319 -13.07 -0.48 -21.01
N LEU A 320 -12.55 0.69 -20.65
CA LEU A 320 -13.14 2.00 -20.99
C LEU A 320 -13.05 2.32 -22.49
N HIS A 321 -11.99 1.89 -23.17
CA HIS A 321 -11.87 2.00 -24.64
C HIS A 321 -12.85 1.09 -25.36
N ALA A 322 -13.15 -0.08 -24.79
CA ALA A 322 -14.18 -0.98 -25.29
C ALA A 322 -15.60 -0.56 -24.88
N SER A 323 -15.77 0.55 -24.16
CA SER A 323 -17.05 1.00 -23.57
C SER A 323 -17.72 -0.06 -22.67
N ASP A 324 -16.94 -1.00 -22.12
CA ASP A 324 -17.42 -2.06 -21.23
C ASP A 324 -17.38 -1.58 -19.77
N LEU A 325 -18.43 -0.83 -19.40
CA LEU A 325 -18.56 -0.26 -18.07
C LEU A 325 -18.70 -1.33 -16.98
N ASP A 326 -19.33 -2.46 -17.26
CA ASP A 326 -19.56 -3.50 -16.25
C ASP A 326 -18.26 -4.25 -15.92
N SER A 327 -17.43 -4.56 -16.92
CA SER A 327 -16.08 -5.07 -16.68
C SER A 327 -15.21 -4.07 -15.92
N ALA A 328 -15.26 -2.79 -16.30
CA ALA A 328 -14.53 -1.73 -15.58
C ALA A 328 -14.99 -1.62 -14.12
N ARG A 329 -16.29 -1.71 -13.85
CA ARG A 329 -16.87 -1.76 -12.51
C ARG A 329 -16.40 -3.00 -11.75
N GLY A 330 -16.38 -4.17 -12.38
CA GLY A 330 -15.88 -5.42 -11.80
C GLY A 330 -14.43 -5.30 -11.34
N LEU A 331 -13.57 -4.68 -12.15
CA LEU A 331 -12.18 -4.38 -11.78
C LEU A 331 -12.11 -3.44 -10.57
N LEU A 332 -12.85 -2.33 -10.58
CA LEU A 332 -12.87 -1.37 -9.48
C LEU A 332 -13.38 -1.95 -8.15
N LEU A 333 -14.24 -2.98 -8.19
CA LEU A 333 -14.78 -3.63 -6.99
C LEU A 333 -13.88 -4.75 -6.45
N LYS A 334 -13.13 -5.43 -7.32
CA LYS A 334 -12.23 -6.53 -6.94
C LYS A 334 -10.87 -6.05 -6.42
N THR A 335 -10.49 -4.83 -6.79
CA THR A 335 -9.15 -4.30 -6.50
C THR A 335 -9.00 -3.78 -5.06
N ARG A 336 -7.82 -3.99 -4.49
CA ARG A 336 -7.42 -3.44 -3.18
C ARG A 336 -6.57 -2.18 -3.31
N VAL A 337 -6.34 -1.73 -4.53
CA VAL A 337 -5.44 -0.61 -4.86
C VAL A 337 -6.25 0.52 -5.48
N ALA A 338 -5.99 1.76 -5.05
CA ALA A 338 -6.66 2.93 -5.57
C ALA A 338 -6.23 3.23 -7.03
N PRO A 339 -7.18 3.30 -7.99
CA PRO A 339 -6.86 3.70 -9.37
C PRO A 339 -6.34 5.14 -9.41
N SER A 340 -5.76 5.54 -10.54
CA SER A 340 -5.45 6.96 -10.75
C SER A 340 -6.75 7.77 -10.83
N THR A 341 -6.74 9.00 -10.28
CA THR A 341 -7.89 9.91 -10.35
C THR A 341 -8.28 10.18 -11.81
N ARG A 342 -7.31 10.18 -12.73
CA ARG A 342 -7.51 10.34 -14.17
C ARG A 342 -8.37 9.22 -14.77
N VAL A 343 -8.02 7.95 -14.51
CA VAL A 343 -8.76 6.79 -15.04
C VAL A 343 -10.14 6.68 -14.38
N LEU A 344 -10.22 6.90 -13.07
CA LEU A 344 -11.50 6.89 -12.37
C LEU A 344 -12.43 8.00 -12.88
N SER A 345 -11.91 9.20 -13.16
CA SER A 345 -12.70 10.29 -13.74
C SER A 345 -13.22 9.97 -15.14
N GLN A 346 -12.48 9.19 -15.93
CA GLN A 346 -12.92 8.72 -17.25
C GLN A 346 -14.07 7.74 -17.14
N PHE A 347 -13.95 6.76 -16.24
CA PHE A 347 -15.02 5.82 -15.94
C PHE A 347 -16.30 6.53 -15.49
N LEU A 348 -16.18 7.50 -14.58
CA LEU A 348 -17.32 8.27 -14.09
C LEU A 348 -17.97 9.14 -15.18
N ALA A 349 -17.16 9.69 -16.10
CA ALA A 349 -17.67 10.48 -17.22
C ALA A 349 -18.47 9.61 -18.20
N GLN A 350 -17.88 8.49 -18.67
CA GLN A 350 -18.57 7.55 -19.57
C GLN A 350 -19.84 6.95 -18.94
N ALA A 351 -19.80 6.61 -17.65
CA ALA A 351 -20.99 6.16 -16.94
C ALA A 351 -22.05 7.27 -16.80
N GLY A 352 -21.63 8.54 -16.71
CA GLY A 352 -22.51 9.70 -16.59
C GLY A 352 -23.26 10.07 -17.87
N GLU A 353 -22.75 9.66 -19.04
CA GLU A 353 -23.43 9.83 -20.34
C GLU A 353 -24.67 8.92 -20.45
N GLN A 354 -24.65 7.76 -19.77
CA GLN A 354 -25.73 6.79 -19.79
C GLN A 354 -26.69 7.02 -18.63
N SER A 355 -28.00 7.02 -18.89
CA SER A 355 -29.02 7.09 -17.83
C SER A 355 -29.29 5.74 -17.16
N VAL A 356 -29.10 4.67 -17.94
CA VAL A 356 -29.27 3.27 -17.55
C VAL A 356 -28.11 2.49 -18.17
N ILE A 357 -27.50 1.60 -17.38
CA ILE A 357 -26.32 0.81 -17.75
C ILE A 357 -26.71 -0.67 -17.71
N GLY A 358 -26.38 -1.40 -18.77
CA GLY A 358 -26.53 -2.85 -18.81
C GLY A 358 -25.50 -3.54 -17.89
N VAL A 359 -25.97 -4.38 -16.99
CA VAL A 359 -25.16 -5.19 -16.08
C VAL A 359 -25.37 -6.65 -16.42
N ARG A 360 -24.29 -7.44 -16.55
CA ARG A 360 -24.42 -8.87 -16.82
C ARG A 360 -24.86 -9.59 -15.54
N ASP A 361 -26.04 -10.21 -15.56
CA ASP A 361 -26.47 -11.09 -14.48
C ASP A 361 -25.85 -12.48 -14.71
N PHE A 362 -25.13 -13.01 -13.71
CA PHE A 362 -24.50 -14.34 -13.76
C PHE A 362 -25.49 -15.47 -13.46
N THR A 363 -26.77 -15.16 -13.24
CA THR A 363 -27.84 -16.13 -13.01
C THR A 363 -28.44 -16.55 -14.36
N SER A 364 -27.86 -17.62 -14.91
CA SER A 364 -28.33 -18.57 -15.93
C SER A 364 -28.77 -18.11 -17.34
N ASP A 365 -29.28 -16.89 -17.57
CA ASP A 365 -29.85 -16.54 -18.90
C ASP A 365 -28.98 -15.61 -19.77
N GLY A 366 -27.82 -15.15 -19.28
CA GLY A 366 -26.94 -14.24 -20.03
C GLY A 366 -27.58 -12.89 -20.41
N SER A 367 -28.80 -12.62 -19.95
CA SER A 367 -29.53 -11.39 -20.24
C SER A 367 -28.92 -10.23 -19.44
N SER A 368 -28.71 -9.10 -20.12
CA SER A 368 -28.17 -7.89 -19.50
C SER A 368 -29.29 -7.14 -18.79
N LYS A 369 -29.19 -7.01 -17.47
CA LYS A 369 -30.15 -6.25 -16.68
C LYS A 369 -29.84 -4.76 -16.75
N MET A 370 -30.83 -3.99 -17.15
CA MET A 370 -30.73 -2.53 -17.23
C MET A 370 -30.88 -1.91 -15.83
N VAL A 371 -29.83 -1.23 -15.36
CA VAL A 371 -29.76 -0.65 -14.01
C VAL A 371 -29.50 0.86 -14.09
N ALA A 372 -30.25 1.65 -13.32
CA ALA A 372 -30.02 3.09 -13.22
C ALA A 372 -28.56 3.40 -12.80
N THR A 373 -27.92 4.37 -13.46
CA THR A 373 -26.50 4.72 -13.27
C THR A 373 -26.14 5.01 -11.80
N GLY A 374 -27.04 5.66 -11.04
CA GLY A 374 -26.83 5.88 -9.61
C GLY A 374 -26.74 4.59 -8.78
N ARG A 375 -27.52 3.55 -9.12
CA ARG A 375 -27.43 2.22 -8.47
C ARG A 375 -26.17 1.49 -8.91
N PHE A 376 -25.78 1.63 -10.17
CA PHE A 376 -24.56 1.05 -10.74
C PHE A 376 -23.27 1.59 -10.06
N LEU A 377 -23.19 2.90 -9.84
CA LEU A 377 -22.01 3.56 -9.27
C LEU A 377 -21.91 3.47 -7.74
N ARG A 378 -23.01 3.19 -7.03
CA ARG A 378 -23.04 3.19 -5.55
C ARG A 378 -22.05 2.19 -4.90
N PRO A 379 -21.91 0.94 -5.39
CA PRO A 379 -20.90 0.01 -4.88
C PRO A 379 -19.48 0.52 -5.11
N VAL A 380 -19.19 1.06 -6.30
CA VAL A 380 -17.87 1.61 -6.65
C VAL A 380 -17.53 2.76 -5.73
N ARG A 381 -18.48 3.66 -5.47
CA ARG A 381 -18.29 4.75 -4.51
C ARG A 381 -17.91 4.25 -3.13
N LYS A 382 -18.64 3.26 -2.58
CA LYS A 382 -18.32 2.67 -1.27
C LYS A 382 -16.94 2.01 -1.25
N ALA A 383 -16.56 1.33 -2.33
CA ALA A 383 -15.24 0.70 -2.45
C ALA A 383 -14.12 1.75 -2.47
N MET A 384 -14.27 2.81 -3.26
CA MET A 384 -13.28 3.89 -3.35
C MET A 384 -13.17 4.70 -2.06
N GLU A 385 -14.29 4.97 -1.37
CA GLU A 385 -14.31 5.66 -0.06
C GLU A 385 -13.54 4.87 1.02
N ARG A 386 -13.50 3.52 0.93
CA ARG A 386 -12.70 2.67 1.83
C ARG A 386 -11.20 2.74 1.54
N LEU A 387 -10.83 2.83 0.26
CA LEU A 387 -9.42 2.91 -0.14
C LEU A 387 -8.82 4.29 0.12
N HIS A 388 -9.55 5.34 -0.27
CA HIS A 388 -9.12 6.72 -0.07
C HIS A 388 -10.31 7.66 0.00
N ARG A 389 -10.47 8.31 1.16
CA ARG A 389 -11.69 9.02 1.56
C ARG A 389 -12.17 10.10 0.57
N SER A 390 -11.26 10.81 -0.09
CA SER A 390 -11.58 11.90 -1.04
C SER A 390 -11.40 11.53 -2.52
N LEU A 391 -10.98 10.30 -2.84
CA LEU A 391 -10.60 9.92 -4.22
C LEU A 391 -11.80 9.96 -5.16
N TYR A 392 -12.92 9.38 -4.72
CA TYR A 392 -14.14 9.34 -5.52
C TYR A 392 -14.69 10.74 -5.80
N ASP A 393 -14.77 11.60 -4.78
CA ASP A 393 -15.30 12.95 -4.94
C ASP A 393 -14.37 13.84 -5.79
N THR A 394 -13.05 13.64 -5.71
CA THR A 394 -12.08 14.33 -6.59
C THR A 394 -12.19 13.85 -8.04
N ALA A 395 -12.32 12.54 -8.25
CA ALA A 395 -12.52 11.97 -9.58
C ALA A 395 -13.86 12.38 -10.18
N LEU A 396 -14.91 12.49 -9.37
CA LEU A 396 -16.22 12.98 -9.78
C LEU A 396 -16.15 14.45 -10.23
N LEU A 397 -15.40 15.29 -9.50
CA LEU A 397 -15.18 16.67 -9.89
C LEU A 397 -14.49 16.76 -11.26
N TYR A 398 -13.43 15.98 -11.49
CA TYR A 398 -12.76 15.93 -12.79
C TYR A 398 -13.60 15.29 -13.89
N ALA A 399 -14.51 14.36 -13.55
CA ALA A 399 -15.44 13.80 -14.52
C ALA A 399 -16.37 14.90 -15.06
N ARG A 400 -16.94 15.74 -14.18
CA ARG A 400 -17.76 16.88 -14.59
C ARG A 400 -16.98 17.92 -15.40
N GLU A 401 -15.73 18.16 -15.03
CA GLU A 401 -14.83 19.03 -15.80
C GLU A 401 -14.62 18.50 -17.23
N ARG A 402 -14.47 17.18 -17.41
CA ARG A 402 -14.32 16.54 -18.73
C ARG A 402 -15.58 16.56 -19.57
N GLU A 403 -16.72 16.34 -18.94
CA GLU A 403 -18.05 16.45 -19.57
C GLU A 403 -18.41 17.90 -19.93
N LYS A 404 -17.60 18.89 -19.51
CA LYS A 404 -17.90 20.33 -19.60
C LYS A 404 -19.19 20.71 -18.86
N ASP A 405 -19.56 19.97 -17.81
CA ASP A 405 -20.61 20.34 -16.85
C ASP A 405 -20.02 21.26 -15.78
N TRP A 406 -19.81 22.53 -16.14
CA TRP A 406 -19.15 23.52 -15.28
C TRP A 406 -19.95 23.80 -14.00
N HIS A 407 -21.29 23.86 -14.09
CA HIS A 407 -22.13 23.94 -12.89
C HIS A 407 -22.00 22.67 -12.03
N GLY A 408 -21.88 21.50 -12.65
CA GLY A 408 -21.56 20.24 -11.97
C GLY A 408 -20.30 20.33 -11.13
N VAL A 409 -19.23 20.90 -11.68
CA VAL A 409 -17.95 21.11 -10.98
C VAL A 409 -18.16 21.98 -9.73
N LEU A 410 -18.81 23.14 -9.87
CA LEU A 410 -19.08 24.06 -8.75
C LEU A 410 -19.92 23.40 -7.66
N ARG A 411 -20.96 22.65 -8.04
CA ARG A 411 -21.84 21.93 -7.11
C ARG A 411 -21.11 20.84 -6.33
N VAL A 412 -20.26 20.05 -7.00
CA VAL A 412 -19.46 19.02 -6.31
C VAL A 412 -18.51 19.70 -5.33
N TYR A 413 -17.85 20.78 -5.75
CA TYR A 413 -16.95 21.56 -4.89
C TYR A 413 -17.65 22.05 -3.61
N GLN A 414 -18.72 22.84 -3.75
CA GLN A 414 -19.43 23.42 -2.60
C GLN A 414 -19.97 22.37 -1.61
N ARG A 415 -20.33 21.19 -2.10
CA ARG A 415 -20.94 20.12 -1.28
C ARG A 415 -19.92 19.17 -0.66
N ARG A 416 -18.76 18.96 -1.28
CA ARG A 416 -17.79 17.92 -0.91
C ARG A 416 -16.45 18.43 -0.43
N PHE A 417 -16.12 19.67 -0.72
CA PHE A 417 -14.83 20.26 -0.42
C PHE A 417 -14.96 21.47 0.50
N GLN A 418 -13.92 21.73 1.28
CA GLN A 418 -13.86 22.90 2.15
C GLN A 418 -13.67 24.15 1.28
N PRO A 419 -14.50 25.20 1.47
CA PRO A 419 -14.35 26.42 0.70
C PRO A 419 -12.98 27.03 1.01
N VAL A 420 -12.22 27.33 -0.04
CA VAL A 420 -11.01 28.16 0.07
C VAL A 420 -11.50 29.58 0.37
N GLN A 421 -11.11 30.14 1.52
CA GLN A 421 -11.53 31.49 1.95
C GLN A 421 -11.22 32.57 0.90
N ALA A 422 -10.16 32.36 0.13
CA ALA A 422 -9.72 33.24 -0.94
C ALA A 422 -10.52 33.10 -2.25
N LEU A 423 -11.51 32.22 -2.33
CA LEU A 423 -12.35 32.04 -3.51
C LEU A 423 -13.69 32.69 -3.20
N ASP A 424 -13.88 33.92 -3.68
CA ASP A 424 -15.03 34.78 -3.33
C ASP A 424 -16.36 34.04 -3.49
N ALA A 425 -17.13 34.00 -2.39
CA ALA A 425 -18.46 33.41 -2.37
C ALA A 425 -19.40 34.11 -3.38
N ASN A 426 -19.21 35.40 -3.61
CA ASN A 426 -20.00 36.16 -4.56
C ASN A 426 -19.69 35.77 -6.02
N LEU A 427 -18.43 35.45 -6.34
CA LEU A 427 -18.04 34.94 -7.66
C LEU A 427 -18.63 33.55 -7.93
N LEU A 428 -18.69 32.69 -6.90
CA LEU A 428 -19.34 31.39 -7.00
C LEU A 428 -20.85 31.53 -7.22
N ILE A 429 -21.50 32.45 -6.50
CA ILE A 429 -22.95 32.71 -6.64
C ILE A 429 -23.25 33.31 -8.02
N ALA A 430 -22.45 34.27 -8.48
CA ALA A 430 -22.60 34.88 -9.80
C ALA A 430 -22.43 33.84 -10.92
N ALA A 431 -21.44 32.95 -10.81
CA ALA A 431 -21.24 31.87 -11.77
C ALA A 431 -22.41 30.85 -11.78
N GLU A 432 -23.08 30.64 -10.65
CA GLU A 432 -24.26 29.77 -10.58
C GLU A 432 -25.53 30.38 -11.18
N GLN A 433 -25.61 31.70 -11.29
CA GLN A 433 -26.74 32.43 -11.88
C GLN A 433 -26.71 32.45 -13.41
N ILE A 434 -25.60 32.03 -14.03
CA ILE A 434 -25.46 31.96 -15.49
C ILE A 434 -26.34 30.81 -16.01
N PRO A 435 -27.22 31.04 -17.00
CA PRO A 435 -28.14 30.02 -17.49
C PRO A 435 -27.42 28.85 -18.18
N LEU A 436 -27.89 27.64 -17.89
CA LEU A 436 -27.37 26.37 -18.43
C LEU A 436 -27.51 26.31 -19.96
N SER A 437 -26.51 25.76 -20.64
CA SER A 437 -26.64 25.48 -22.07
C SER A 437 -27.55 24.27 -22.31
N LEU A 438 -28.23 24.22 -23.47
CA LEU A 438 -29.12 23.12 -23.88
C LEU A 438 -28.44 21.74 -23.89
N ALA A 439 -27.11 21.67 -24.06
CA ALA A 439 -26.36 20.41 -23.98
C ALA A 439 -26.23 19.87 -22.55
N GLN A 440 -26.36 20.72 -21.53
CA GLN A 440 -26.19 20.36 -20.12
C GLN A 440 -27.50 19.90 -19.45
N THR A 441 -28.66 20.13 -20.06
CA THR A 441 -29.97 19.82 -19.46
C THR A 441 -30.29 18.32 -19.41
N ASN A 442 -29.76 17.52 -20.34
CA ASN A 442 -30.14 16.11 -20.50
C ASN A 442 -29.23 15.10 -19.77
N SER A 443 -28.13 15.54 -19.16
CA SER A 443 -27.14 14.65 -18.52
C SER A 443 -27.67 14.00 -17.24
N HIS A 444 -27.13 12.82 -16.87
CA HIS A 444 -27.41 12.19 -15.57
C HIS A 444 -27.04 13.13 -14.39
N ALA A 445 -26.04 14.01 -14.56
CA ALA A 445 -25.65 15.01 -13.57
C ALA A 445 -26.81 15.95 -13.21
N THR A 446 -27.55 16.40 -14.23
CA THR A 446 -28.68 17.33 -14.09
C THR A 446 -29.90 16.66 -13.47
N ARG A 447 -30.20 15.39 -13.82
CA ARG A 447 -31.24 14.60 -13.15
C ARG A 447 -30.88 14.27 -11.69
N SER A 448 -29.61 13.92 -11.44
CA SER A 448 -29.10 13.74 -10.07
C SER A 448 -29.14 15.05 -9.27
N HIS A 449 -29.01 16.19 -9.94
CA HIS A 449 -29.14 17.51 -9.33
C HIS A 449 -30.58 17.81 -8.92
N GLN A 450 -31.56 17.64 -9.82
CA GLN A 450 -32.99 17.78 -9.51
C GLN A 450 -33.39 16.92 -8.30
N ASN A 451 -32.95 15.65 -8.28
CA ASN A 451 -33.15 14.72 -7.16
C ASN A 451 -32.45 15.13 -5.86
N SER A 452 -31.39 15.95 -5.95
CA SER A 452 -30.67 16.45 -4.78
C SER A 452 -31.22 17.79 -4.28
N VAL A 453 -31.78 18.63 -5.15
CA VAL A 453 -32.48 19.88 -4.79
C VAL A 453 -33.77 19.55 -4.05
N ALA A 454 -34.43 18.45 -4.40
CA ALA A 454 -35.60 17.93 -3.67
C ALA A 454 -35.29 17.41 -2.24
N ARG A 455 -34.02 17.37 -1.81
CA ARG A 455 -33.67 16.89 -0.45
C ARG A 455 -33.60 18.06 0.55
N PRO A 456 -34.06 17.87 1.80
CA PRO A 456 -33.99 18.90 2.84
C PRO A 456 -32.57 19.41 3.06
N ARG A 457 -32.39 20.74 3.07
CA ARG A 457 -31.09 21.45 3.16
C ARG A 457 -30.27 21.07 4.39
N GLU A 458 -30.92 20.66 5.49
CA GLU A 458 -30.27 20.25 6.74
C GLU A 458 -29.45 18.96 6.61
N SER A 459 -29.88 18.02 5.77
CA SER A 459 -29.16 16.77 5.49
C SER A 459 -27.86 16.99 4.69
N LEU A 460 -27.72 18.16 4.04
CA LEU A 460 -26.56 18.52 3.22
C LEU A 460 -25.41 19.10 4.05
N ARG A 461 -25.71 19.76 5.19
CA ARG A 461 -24.70 20.39 6.06
C ARG A 461 -23.94 19.41 6.95
N ARG A 462 -24.47 18.20 7.19
CA ARG A 462 -23.85 17.18 8.06
C ARG A 462 -22.79 16.30 7.37
N ARG A 463 -22.50 16.51 6.08
CA ARG A 463 -21.48 15.71 5.37
C ARG A 463 -20.09 16.27 5.59
N ILE A 464 -19.16 15.39 5.95
CA ILE A 464 -17.75 15.72 6.14
C ILE A 464 -17.18 16.22 4.81
N ARG A 465 -16.65 17.44 4.81
CA ARG A 465 -16.02 18.07 3.64
C ARG A 465 -14.52 17.75 3.60
N HIS A 466 -14.01 17.44 2.43
CA HIS A 466 -12.60 17.15 2.20
C HIS A 466 -11.78 18.43 2.07
N LEU A 467 -10.50 18.36 2.45
CA LEU A 467 -9.56 19.45 2.23
C LEU A 467 -9.43 19.72 0.72
N THR A 468 -9.53 20.97 0.32
CA THR A 468 -9.32 21.38 -1.07
C THR A 468 -7.84 21.31 -1.41
N THR A 469 -7.50 20.62 -2.49
CA THR A 469 -6.15 20.56 -3.05
C THR A 469 -5.95 21.65 -4.11
N PRO A 470 -4.70 22.02 -4.46
CA PRO A 470 -4.44 23.04 -5.49
C PRO A 470 -5.02 22.67 -6.85
N SER A 471 -5.03 21.38 -7.16
CA SER A 471 -5.60 20.87 -8.40
C SER A 471 -7.12 20.97 -8.45
N VAL A 472 -7.81 20.79 -7.30
CA VAL A 472 -9.26 21.01 -7.20
C VAL A 472 -9.58 22.50 -7.32
N ALA A 473 -8.82 23.37 -6.65
CA ALA A 473 -8.97 24.81 -6.77
C ALA A 473 -8.82 25.27 -8.24
N ALA A 474 -7.81 24.78 -8.96
CA ALA A 474 -7.62 25.09 -10.37
C ALA A 474 -8.80 24.63 -11.25
N SER A 475 -9.41 23.48 -10.96
CA SER A 475 -10.61 23.02 -11.69
C SER A 475 -11.86 23.85 -11.38
N VAL A 476 -12.01 24.35 -10.16
CA VAL A 476 -13.09 25.27 -9.79
C VAL A 476 -12.92 26.60 -10.51
N VAL A 477 -11.71 27.17 -10.50
CA VAL A 477 -11.40 28.39 -11.26
C VAL A 477 -11.65 28.17 -12.75
N ARG A 478 -11.37 26.98 -13.30
CA ARG A 478 -11.67 26.64 -14.70
C ARG A 478 -13.16 26.67 -14.98
N ALA A 479 -13.97 26.15 -14.07
CA ALA A 479 -15.42 26.19 -14.21
C ALA A 479 -15.94 27.63 -14.21
N ILE A 480 -15.43 28.50 -13.32
CA ILE A 480 -15.80 29.92 -13.27
C ILE A 480 -15.40 30.62 -14.58
N VAL A 481 -14.15 30.45 -15.02
CA VAL A 481 -13.63 30.96 -16.29
C VAL A 481 -14.52 30.52 -17.46
N ALA A 482 -14.85 29.24 -17.54
CA ALA A 482 -15.63 28.70 -18.65
C ALA A 482 -17.09 29.18 -18.66
N LEU A 483 -17.69 29.40 -17.48
CA LEU A 483 -19.04 29.94 -17.36
C LEU A 483 -19.11 31.42 -17.76
N CYS A 484 -18.03 32.16 -17.53
CA CYS A 484 -17.97 33.58 -17.79
C CYS A 484 -17.10 33.92 -19.02
N ALA A 485 -17.16 33.08 -20.05
CA ALA A 485 -16.23 33.09 -21.17
C ALA A 485 -16.06 34.46 -21.88
N ASN A 486 -17.04 35.36 -21.76
CA ASN A 486 -17.13 36.63 -22.48
C ASN A 486 -16.89 37.89 -21.64
N ASP A 487 -16.61 37.78 -20.33
CA ASP A 487 -16.46 38.94 -19.44
C ASP A 487 -15.00 39.19 -19.04
N GLN A 488 -14.33 40.07 -19.80
CA GLN A 488 -12.94 40.48 -19.56
C GLN A 488 -12.72 41.06 -18.15
N ALA A 489 -13.66 41.86 -17.64
CA ALA A 489 -13.53 42.46 -16.32
C ALA A 489 -13.59 41.40 -15.22
N MET A 490 -14.40 40.36 -15.41
CA MET A 490 -14.45 39.23 -14.49
C MET A 490 -13.14 38.43 -14.51
N TYR A 491 -12.55 38.16 -15.67
CA TYR A 491 -11.23 37.51 -15.75
C TYR A 491 -10.16 38.25 -14.97
N GLN A 492 -10.09 39.58 -15.13
CA GLN A 492 -9.13 40.41 -14.43
C GLN A 492 -9.38 40.41 -12.91
N ARG A 493 -10.65 40.52 -12.48
CA ARG A 493 -11.03 40.43 -11.06
C ARG A 493 -10.68 39.09 -10.46
N LEU A 494 -11.04 37.99 -11.14
CA LEU A 494 -10.75 36.62 -10.71
C LEU A 494 -9.25 36.38 -10.61
N TYR A 495 -8.48 36.82 -11.62
CA TYR A 495 -7.03 36.73 -11.61
C TYR A 495 -6.40 37.49 -10.44
N THR A 496 -6.74 38.77 -10.31
CA THR A 496 -6.23 39.63 -9.23
C THR A 496 -6.58 39.05 -7.87
N HIS A 497 -7.80 38.56 -7.70
CA HIS A 497 -8.25 37.93 -6.46
C HIS A 497 -7.48 36.64 -6.17
N CYS A 498 -7.24 35.80 -7.18
CA CYS A 498 -6.46 34.58 -7.03
C CYS A 498 -5.02 34.88 -6.60
N VAL A 499 -4.32 35.77 -7.30
CA VAL A 499 -2.90 36.06 -7.02
C VAL A 499 -2.72 36.78 -5.68
N THR A 500 -3.62 37.69 -5.31
CA THR A 500 -3.48 38.49 -4.08
C THR A 500 -3.98 37.78 -2.83
N ARG A 501 -5.02 36.94 -2.94
CA ARG A 501 -5.70 36.35 -1.77
C ARG A 501 -5.43 34.87 -1.58
N PHE A 502 -5.05 34.12 -2.62
CA PHE A 502 -4.81 32.69 -2.43
C PHE A 502 -3.55 32.49 -1.59
N PRO A 503 -3.61 31.63 -0.56
CA PRO A 503 -2.40 31.16 0.11
C PRO A 503 -1.44 30.53 -0.90
N HIS A 504 -0.12 30.76 -0.76
CA HIS A 504 0.91 30.24 -1.66
C HIS A 504 0.75 28.76 -2.03
N LYS A 505 0.30 27.92 -1.09
CA LYS A 505 0.07 26.49 -1.32
C LYS A 505 -0.95 26.17 -2.43
N TYR A 506 -1.82 27.12 -2.81
CA TYR A 506 -2.83 26.96 -3.87
C TYR A 506 -2.43 27.57 -5.21
N LEU A 507 -1.44 28.47 -5.21
CA LEU A 507 -0.86 29.02 -6.43
C LEU A 507 -0.03 27.91 -7.10
N SER A 508 -0.55 27.40 -8.21
CA SER A 508 0.10 26.31 -8.95
C SER A 508 0.12 26.66 -10.44
N VAL A 509 1.07 26.09 -11.19
CA VAL A 509 1.14 26.28 -12.66
C VAL A 509 -0.22 26.03 -13.33
N ARG A 510 -0.97 25.03 -12.83
CA ARG A 510 -2.29 24.67 -13.37
C ARG A 510 -3.33 25.77 -13.18
N LEU A 511 -3.23 26.59 -12.13
CA LEU A 511 -4.11 27.74 -11.90
C LEU A 511 -3.89 28.80 -12.98
N PHE A 512 -2.63 29.12 -13.30
CA PHE A 512 -2.30 30.05 -14.38
C PHE A 512 -2.71 29.50 -15.75
N GLU A 513 -2.40 28.24 -16.04
CA GLU A 513 -2.80 27.56 -17.29
C GLU A 513 -4.32 27.55 -17.54
N VAL A 514 -5.14 27.68 -16.50
CA VAL A 514 -6.60 27.74 -16.61
C VAL A 514 -7.08 29.08 -17.15
N MET A 515 -6.39 30.16 -16.79
CA MET A 515 -6.80 31.53 -17.14
C MET A 515 -6.40 31.90 -18.57
N ILE A 516 -5.24 31.40 -19.04
CA ILE A 516 -4.68 31.73 -20.36
C ILE A 516 -5.67 31.51 -21.51
N PRO A 517 -6.32 30.33 -21.68
CA PRO A 517 -7.16 30.08 -22.84
C PRO A 517 -8.44 30.91 -22.84
N GLY A 518 -9.02 31.16 -21.66
CA GLY A 518 -10.26 31.93 -21.52
C GLY A 518 -10.03 33.42 -21.76
N TRP A 519 -9.01 33.99 -21.13
CA TRP A 519 -8.70 35.41 -21.28
C TRP A 519 -8.20 35.75 -22.69
N SER A 520 -7.30 34.93 -23.26
CA SER A 520 -6.82 35.14 -24.62
C SER A 520 -7.89 34.93 -25.70
N ALA A 521 -8.93 34.14 -25.46
CA ALA A 521 -10.05 34.01 -26.39
C ALA A 521 -11.01 35.20 -26.31
N CYS A 522 -11.20 35.79 -25.13
CA CYS A 522 -12.09 36.93 -24.91
C CYS A 522 -11.51 38.24 -25.46
N SER A 523 -10.22 38.50 -25.26
CA SER A 523 -9.56 39.72 -25.73
C SER A 523 -8.10 39.46 -26.16
N PRO A 524 -7.87 38.86 -27.36
CA PRO A 524 -6.55 38.47 -27.83
C PRO A 524 -5.52 39.62 -27.75
N HIS A 525 -5.87 40.79 -28.28
CA HIS A 525 -5.00 41.96 -28.29
C HIS A 525 -4.69 42.49 -26.90
N THR A 526 -5.68 42.56 -26.00
CA THR A 526 -5.42 43.07 -24.65
C THR A 526 -4.58 42.09 -23.85
N PHE A 527 -4.78 40.79 -24.04
CA PHE A 527 -4.07 39.73 -23.34
C PHE A 527 -2.55 39.77 -23.60
N VAL A 528 -2.15 40.04 -24.84
CA VAL A 528 -0.76 39.96 -25.32
C VAL A 528 -0.06 41.32 -25.35
N GLN A 529 -0.76 42.42 -25.06
CA GLN A 529 -0.24 43.80 -25.14
C GLN A 529 1.17 43.93 -24.56
N HIS A 530 2.09 44.53 -25.33
CA HIS A 530 3.51 44.64 -25.01
C HIS A 530 3.74 45.25 -23.62
N ASP A 531 4.59 44.62 -22.80
CA ASP A 531 5.02 45.01 -21.45
C ASP A 531 3.94 45.22 -20.36
N SER A 532 2.66 45.29 -20.69
CA SER A 532 1.59 45.51 -19.71
C SER A 532 0.43 44.51 -19.81
N GLY A 533 0.47 43.61 -20.79
CA GLY A 533 -0.56 42.62 -21.03
C GLY A 533 -0.67 41.59 -19.88
N PRO A 534 -1.89 41.07 -19.62
CA PRO A 534 -2.12 39.97 -18.69
C PRO A 534 -1.18 38.77 -18.86
N MET A 535 -0.76 38.44 -20.09
CA MET A 535 0.22 37.38 -20.34
C MET A 535 1.54 37.63 -19.60
N TRP A 536 2.09 38.84 -19.72
CA TRP A 536 3.35 39.23 -19.08
C TRP A 536 3.21 39.34 -17.56
N CYS A 537 2.08 39.88 -17.10
CA CYS A 537 1.76 39.91 -15.67
C CYS A 537 1.71 38.49 -15.07
N MET A 538 1.12 37.52 -15.79
CA MET A 538 1.09 36.12 -15.37
C MET A 538 2.48 35.53 -15.24
N LEU A 539 3.39 35.78 -16.19
CA LEU A 539 4.76 35.30 -16.10
C LEU A 539 5.51 35.93 -14.91
N ARG A 540 5.33 37.23 -14.66
CA ARG A 540 5.97 37.90 -13.50
C ARG A 540 5.45 37.36 -12.19
N ASP A 541 4.14 37.15 -12.09
CA ASP A 541 3.52 36.61 -10.89
C ASP A 541 3.95 35.14 -10.68
N MET A 542 4.11 34.36 -11.74
CA MET A 542 4.68 33.02 -11.67
C MET A 542 6.11 33.05 -11.13
N GLN A 543 6.98 33.90 -11.68
CA GLN A 543 8.36 34.08 -11.22
C GLN A 543 8.43 34.55 -9.76
N LYS A 544 7.64 35.56 -9.39
CA LYS A 544 7.53 36.08 -8.02
C LYS A 544 7.09 35.02 -7.00
N ASN A 545 6.30 34.04 -7.44
CA ASN A 545 5.81 32.96 -6.59
C ASN A 545 6.66 31.68 -6.68
N ASN A 546 7.84 31.71 -7.32
CA ASN A 546 8.70 30.54 -7.55
C ASN A 546 7.99 29.40 -8.31
N ILE A 547 7.16 29.74 -9.29
CA ILE A 547 6.42 28.81 -10.12
C ILE A 547 7.00 28.83 -11.53
N SER A 548 7.64 27.75 -11.97
CA SER A 548 8.18 27.66 -13.33
C SER A 548 7.11 27.33 -14.37
N ALA A 549 7.21 27.97 -15.53
CA ALA A 549 6.34 27.70 -16.68
C ALA A 549 6.67 26.34 -17.30
N ARG A 550 5.64 25.54 -17.61
CA ARG A 550 5.82 24.23 -18.25
C ARG A 550 5.71 24.34 -19.75
N ALA A 551 6.12 23.29 -20.47
CA ALA A 551 5.93 23.19 -21.93
C ALA A 551 4.48 23.53 -22.33
N LYS A 552 3.50 23.03 -21.58
CA LYS A 552 2.09 23.34 -21.79
C LYS A 552 1.75 24.83 -21.59
N THR A 553 2.32 25.49 -20.59
CA THR A 553 2.12 26.93 -20.36
C THR A 553 2.59 27.72 -21.57
N TRP A 554 3.79 27.40 -22.08
CA TRP A 554 4.34 28.00 -23.29
C TRP A 554 3.49 27.72 -24.53
N THR A 555 3.00 26.48 -24.70
CA THR A 555 2.07 26.16 -25.79
C THR A 555 0.82 27.03 -25.74
N LEU A 556 0.24 27.25 -24.56
CA LEU A 556 -0.95 28.09 -24.40
C LEU A 556 -0.66 29.57 -24.66
N MET A 557 0.52 30.07 -24.29
CA MET A 557 0.93 31.45 -24.58
C MET A 557 1.24 31.67 -26.06
N LEU A 558 1.88 30.72 -26.72
CA LEU A 558 2.06 30.74 -28.18
C LEU A 558 0.71 30.74 -28.91
N GLN A 559 -0.24 29.91 -28.47
CA GLN A 559 -1.60 29.93 -29.02
C GLN A 559 -2.29 31.28 -28.81
N ALA A 560 -2.01 31.98 -27.71
CA ALA A 560 -2.55 33.31 -27.44
C ALA A 560 -1.92 34.38 -28.35
N LEU A 561 -0.60 34.36 -28.53
CA LEU A 561 0.15 35.22 -29.46
C LEU A 561 -0.37 35.07 -30.90
N ILE A 562 -0.57 33.83 -31.35
CA ILE A 562 -1.06 33.53 -32.69
C ILE A 562 -2.52 33.99 -32.88
N ARG A 563 -3.36 33.90 -31.84
CA ARG A 563 -4.77 34.34 -31.91
C ARG A 563 -4.95 35.84 -32.10
N ASP A 564 -4.01 36.65 -31.62
CA ASP A 564 -4.06 38.10 -31.83
C ASP A 564 -3.86 38.48 -33.31
N GLY A 565 -3.05 37.70 -34.05
CA GLY A 565 -2.88 37.86 -35.49
C GLY A 565 -2.08 39.10 -35.91
N SER A 566 -1.55 39.91 -34.97
CA SER A 566 -0.67 41.02 -35.32
C SER A 566 0.74 40.56 -35.73
N HIS A 567 1.34 41.26 -36.69
CA HIS A 567 2.67 40.93 -37.23
C HIS A 567 3.75 40.87 -36.15
N LYS A 568 3.75 41.83 -35.22
CA LYS A 568 4.72 41.89 -34.10
C LYS A 568 4.61 40.69 -33.17
N ASN A 569 3.39 40.23 -32.89
CA ASN A 569 3.16 39.07 -32.03
C ASN A 569 3.51 37.76 -32.74
N TRP A 570 3.40 37.72 -34.08
CA TRP A 570 3.88 36.61 -34.89
C TRP A 570 5.41 36.51 -34.87
N GLU A 571 6.12 37.63 -35.06
CA GLU A 571 7.59 37.69 -34.94
C GLU A 571 8.06 37.20 -33.56
N LEU A 572 7.39 37.67 -32.49
CA LEU A 572 7.67 37.22 -31.13
C LEU A 572 7.42 35.71 -30.94
N ALA A 573 6.32 35.17 -31.49
CA ALA A 573 6.04 33.74 -31.44
C ALA A 573 7.11 32.91 -32.16
N VAL A 574 7.59 33.38 -33.31
CA VAL A 574 8.68 32.73 -34.05
C VAL A 574 10.00 32.79 -33.28
N ALA A 575 10.34 33.94 -32.69
CA ALA A 575 11.53 34.10 -31.85
C ALA A 575 11.51 33.14 -30.64
N LEU A 576 10.36 33.04 -29.96
CA LEU A 576 10.12 32.10 -28.87
C LEU A 576 10.32 30.64 -29.31
N LEU A 577 9.74 30.24 -30.45
CA LEU A 577 9.87 28.88 -30.98
C LEU A 577 11.32 28.55 -31.34
N ARG A 578 12.06 29.49 -31.95
CA ARG A 578 13.48 29.32 -32.27
C ARG A 578 14.28 29.08 -30.98
N ARG A 579 14.08 29.89 -29.94
CA ARG A 579 14.79 29.72 -28.66
C ARG A 579 14.45 28.40 -27.96
N MET A 580 13.18 27.99 -27.98
CA MET A 580 12.76 26.67 -27.48
C MET A 580 13.37 25.50 -28.25
N SER A 581 13.73 25.70 -29.53
CA SER A 581 14.37 24.69 -30.37
C SER A 581 15.91 24.64 -30.23
N CYS A 582 16.54 25.77 -29.92
CA CYS A 582 18.00 25.88 -29.81
C CYS A 582 18.57 25.27 -28.51
N ILE A 583 17.75 25.10 -27.46
CA ILE A 583 18.20 24.49 -26.20
C ILE A 583 17.33 23.26 -25.88
N PRO A 584 17.73 22.05 -26.29
CA PRO A 584 16.98 20.85 -26.00
C PRO A 584 16.95 20.59 -24.49
N GLY A 585 15.80 20.87 -23.87
CA GLY A 585 15.52 20.57 -22.46
C GLY A 585 15.52 21.76 -21.49
N GLN A 586 15.84 22.99 -21.92
CA GLN A 586 15.63 24.20 -21.11
C GLN A 586 14.53 25.06 -21.73
N LEU A 587 13.43 25.21 -21.01
CA LEU A 587 12.43 26.22 -21.28
C LEU A 587 12.95 27.56 -20.71
N PRO A 588 12.63 28.71 -21.32
CA PRO A 588 12.97 30.00 -20.74
C PRO A 588 12.33 30.10 -19.35
N ASP A 589 13.16 30.25 -18.32
CA ASP A 589 12.74 30.25 -16.92
C ASP A 589 12.44 31.68 -16.42
N THR A 590 12.94 32.72 -17.12
CA THR A 590 12.74 34.13 -16.75
C THR A 590 12.17 34.98 -17.88
N ILE A 591 11.55 36.10 -17.54
CA ILE A 591 11.10 37.11 -18.51
C ILE A 591 12.29 37.86 -19.10
N ASP A 592 13.39 37.99 -18.35
CA ASP A 592 14.59 38.68 -18.82
C ASP A 592 15.24 37.91 -19.97
N ASP A 593 15.18 36.57 -19.95
CA ASP A 593 15.51 35.73 -21.10
C ASP A 593 14.67 36.05 -22.34
N LEU A 594 13.45 36.57 -22.19
CA LEU A 594 12.53 36.84 -23.30
C LEU A 594 12.63 38.27 -23.82
N LEU A 595 12.89 39.25 -22.96
CA LEU A 595 12.97 40.66 -23.35
C LEU A 595 14.29 41.02 -24.05
N ASP A 596 15.36 40.23 -23.85
CA ASP A 596 16.59 40.32 -24.65
C ASP A 596 16.37 39.99 -26.14
N CYS A 597 15.21 39.46 -26.55
CA CYS A 597 14.91 39.10 -27.93
C CYS A 597 14.77 40.31 -28.87
N ASN A 598 14.58 41.52 -28.35
CA ASN A 598 14.60 42.75 -29.16
C ASN A 598 16.03 43.21 -29.54
N SER A 599 17.07 42.49 -29.11
CA SER A 599 18.48 42.80 -29.39
C SER A 599 19.18 41.83 -30.36
N LEU A 600 18.43 40.90 -30.98
CA LEU A 600 19.02 40.04 -32.01
C LEU A 600 19.35 40.86 -33.27
N PRO A 601 20.57 40.75 -33.83
CA PRO A 601 20.93 41.41 -35.07
C PRO A 601 20.03 40.89 -36.19
N GLU A 602 19.63 41.78 -37.11
CA GLU A 602 18.89 41.46 -38.33
C GLU A 602 19.51 40.24 -39.03
N ALA A 603 18.89 39.08 -38.86
CA ALA A 603 19.28 37.88 -39.60
C ALA A 603 18.76 38.07 -41.02
N THR A 604 19.69 38.08 -41.97
CA THR A 604 19.46 38.20 -43.41
C THR A 604 18.43 37.19 -43.92
N PRO A 605 17.63 37.55 -44.94
CA PRO A 605 16.52 36.75 -45.42
C PRO A 605 17.04 35.67 -46.38
N GLU A 606 17.69 34.64 -45.85
CA GLU A 606 17.93 33.41 -46.59
C GLU A 606 17.47 32.24 -45.72
N ILE A 607 16.27 31.76 -46.02
CA ILE A 607 15.81 30.37 -46.09
C ILE A 607 14.28 30.47 -46.12
N ALA A 608 13.78 30.69 -47.34
CA ALA A 608 12.46 30.24 -47.73
C ALA A 608 12.61 28.77 -48.18
N VAL A 609 11.86 27.86 -47.56
CA VAL A 609 11.05 26.77 -48.14
C VAL A 609 10.32 26.09 -46.98
#